data_AF-A0A815E6X4-F1
#
_entry.id   AF-A0A815E6X4-F1
#
_cell.length_a   1.000
_cell.length_b   1.000
_cell.length_c   1.000
_cell.angle_alpha   90.00
_cell.angle_beta   90.00
_cell.angle_gamma   90.00
#
_symmetry.space_group_name_H-M   'P 1'
#
loop_
_entity.id
_entity.type
_entity.pdbx_description
1 polymer ?
#
loop_
_entity_poly.entity_id
_entity_poly.type
_entity_poly.pdbx_seq_one_letter_code
_entity_poly.pdbx_strand_id
1 'polypeptide(L)'
;MSICRQIRLVLWKNFTFRRRRWARVRTRNLTFYYDTCHNDPQYLGSTGFLPALQSYICQWNNRCHNQSKTVDEFNENSSLWKQILNLAGSLSIILNNNETS
;
A
#
# COMPACT_ATOMS: atom_id res chain seq x y z
N MET A 1 -61.19 28.57 4.84
CA MET A 1 -60.31 27.62 4.12
C MET A 1 -58.83 28.05 3.97
N SER A 2 -58.42 29.23 4.47
CA SER A 2 -57.01 29.70 4.35
C SER A 2 -56.06 29.17 5.46
N ILE A 3 -56.56 29.07 6.69
CA ILE A 3 -55.79 28.67 7.89
C ILE A 3 -55.28 27.23 7.82
N CYS A 4 -56.07 26.30 7.29
CA CYS A 4 -55.64 24.89 7.14
C CYS A 4 -54.42 24.74 6.22
N ARG A 5 -54.29 25.61 5.19
CA ARG A 5 -53.12 25.61 4.30
C ARG A 5 -51.88 26.15 5.01
N GLN A 6 -52.04 27.16 5.86
CA GLN A 6 -50.95 27.70 6.68
C GLN A 6 -50.46 26.67 7.71
N ILE A 7 -51.37 25.99 8.42
CA ILE A 7 -51.01 24.92 9.37
C ILE A 7 -50.30 23.77 8.65
N ARG A 8 -50.78 23.37 7.46
CA ARG A 8 -50.14 22.34 6.64
C ARG A 8 -48.70 22.70 6.24
N LEU A 9 -48.45 23.96 5.88
CA LEU A 9 -47.11 24.45 5.55
C LEU A 9 -46.16 24.41 6.75
N VAL A 10 -46.64 24.78 7.93
CA VAL A 10 -45.86 24.73 9.18
C VAL A 10 -45.53 23.28 9.56
N LEU A 11 -46.49 22.36 9.43
CA LEU A 11 -46.27 20.93 9.65
C LEU A 11 -45.28 20.34 8.64
N TRP A 12 -45.40 20.70 7.36
CA TRP A 12 -44.47 20.26 6.31
C TRP A 12 -43.04 20.76 6.55
N LYS A 13 -42.87 22.02 6.96
CA LYS A 13 -41.56 22.60 7.30
C LYS A 13 -40.91 21.85 8.46
N ASN A 14 -41.66 21.54 9.52
CA ASN A 14 -41.14 20.78 10.67
C ASN A 14 -40.85 19.32 10.32
N PHE A 15 -41.72 18.68 9.53
CA PHE A 15 -41.54 17.29 9.09
C PHE A 15 -40.30 17.14 8.21
N THR A 16 -40.11 18.03 7.24
CA THR A 16 -38.93 18.01 6.35
C THR A 16 -37.63 18.31 7.08
N PHE A 17 -37.64 19.22 8.06
CA PHE A 17 -36.48 19.48 8.93
C PHE A 17 -36.08 18.24 9.73
N ARG A 18 -37.06 17.55 10.34
CA ARG A 18 -36.81 16.32 11.10
C ARG A 18 -36.25 15.24 10.18
N ARG A 19 -36.87 15.00 9.02
CA ARG A 19 -36.44 13.98 8.05
C ARG A 19 -35.02 14.22 7.52
N ARG A 20 -34.64 15.47 7.23
CA ARG A 20 -33.28 15.82 6.76
C ARG A 20 -32.20 15.64 7.84
N ARG A 21 -32.54 15.86 9.11
CA ARG A 21 -31.61 15.63 10.24
C ARG A 21 -31.24 14.16 10.36
N TRP A 22 -32.21 13.25 10.28
CA TRP A 22 -31.96 11.79 10.33
C TRP A 22 -31.19 11.28 9.11
N ALA A 23 -31.51 11.77 7.90
CA ALA A 23 -30.82 11.37 6.68
C ALA A 23 -29.32 11.73 6.68
N ARG A 24 -28.97 12.93 7.18
CA ARG A 24 -27.56 13.41 7.21
C ARG A 24 -26.70 12.67 8.24
N VAL A 25 -27.29 12.10 9.29
CA VAL A 25 -26.54 11.35 10.32
C VAL A 25 -26.13 9.96 9.82
N ARG A 26 -26.93 9.32 8.96
CA ARG A 26 -26.59 8.00 8.40
C ARG A 26 -25.52 8.03 7.31
N THR A 27 -25.37 9.13 6.58
CA THR A 27 -24.42 9.20 5.44
C THR A 27 -23.02 9.65 5.83
N ARG A 28 -22.79 10.07 7.08
CA ARG A 28 -21.51 10.64 7.51
C ARG A 28 -20.49 9.63 8.04
N ASN A 29 -20.84 8.34 8.15
CA ASN A 29 -20.00 7.39 8.87
C ASN A 29 -19.92 6.02 8.18
N LEU A 30 -19.70 6.01 6.85
CA LEU A 30 -19.12 4.83 6.22
C LEU A 30 -17.61 4.88 6.49
N THR A 31 -17.19 4.33 7.62
CA THR A 31 -15.79 3.96 7.85
C THR A 31 -15.47 2.81 6.90
N PHE A 32 -14.84 3.12 5.77
CA PHE A 32 -14.24 2.09 4.93
C PHE A 32 -13.05 1.51 5.70
N TYR A 33 -13.15 0.24 6.06
CA TYR A 33 -12.05 -0.52 6.63
C TYR A 33 -11.17 -0.99 5.48
N TYR A 34 -9.96 -0.46 5.41
CA TYR A 34 -8.94 -0.91 4.46
C TYR A 34 -7.95 -1.77 5.23
N ASP A 35 -7.64 -2.95 4.70
CA ASP A 35 -6.56 -3.77 5.24
C ASP A 35 -5.24 -3.02 5.17
N THR A 36 -4.35 -3.23 6.15
CA THR A 36 -3.03 -2.61 6.19
C THR A 36 -2.22 -3.04 4.97
N CYS A 37 -2.00 -2.12 4.05
CA CYS A 37 -1.22 -2.36 2.85
C CYS A 37 0.28 -2.35 3.17
N HIS A 38 0.97 -3.44 2.87
CA HIS A 38 2.42 -3.55 3.00
C HIS A 38 3.10 -3.55 1.64
N ASN A 39 4.15 -2.74 1.53
CA ASN A 39 4.99 -2.65 0.33
C ASN A 39 6.28 -3.43 0.54
N ASP A 40 6.88 -3.91 -0.55
CA ASP A 40 8.19 -4.57 -0.52
C ASP A 40 9.32 -3.61 -0.05
N PRO A 41 10.40 -4.12 0.56
CA PRO A 41 11.52 -3.30 1.03
C PRO A 41 12.23 -2.59 -0.13
N GLN A 42 12.60 -1.32 0.10
CA GLN A 42 13.36 -0.50 -0.85
C GLN A 42 14.84 -0.48 -0.49
N TYR A 43 15.70 -0.75 -1.47
CA TYR A 43 17.14 -0.57 -1.35
C TYR A 43 17.54 0.78 -1.95
N LEU A 44 18.36 1.52 -1.21
CA LEU A 44 18.91 2.80 -1.66
C LEU A 44 20.18 2.54 -2.47
N GLY A 45 20.57 3.51 -3.32
CA GLY A 45 21.80 3.40 -4.12
C GLY A 45 23.07 3.17 -3.29
N SER A 46 23.06 3.52 -2.00
CA SER A 46 24.15 3.27 -1.06
C SER A 46 24.36 1.80 -0.70
N THR A 47 23.33 0.95 -0.82
CA THR A 47 23.44 -0.51 -0.57
C THR A 47 24.06 -1.26 -1.74
N GLY A 48 24.35 -0.56 -2.85
CA GLY A 48 24.86 -1.10 -4.10
C GLY A 48 23.89 -0.83 -5.25
N PHE A 49 24.44 -0.62 -6.45
CA PHE A 49 23.65 -0.30 -7.64
C PHE A 49 22.70 -1.45 -8.06
N LEU A 50 23.18 -2.70 -8.00
CA LEU A 50 22.39 -3.88 -8.36
C LEU A 50 21.15 -4.08 -7.46
N PRO A 51 21.26 -4.14 -6.12
CA PRO A 51 20.09 -4.29 -5.26
C PRO A 51 19.12 -3.10 -5.34
N ALA A 52 19.63 -1.88 -5.53
CA ALA A 52 18.80 -0.69 -5.71
C ALA A 52 17.96 -0.74 -6.99
N LEU A 53 18.58 -1.08 -8.14
CA LEU A 53 17.86 -1.26 -9.40
C LEU A 53 16.83 -2.37 -9.33
N GLN A 54 17.18 -3.48 -8.68
CA GLN A 54 16.25 -4.59 -8.50
C GLN A 54 15.00 -4.15 -7.73
N SER A 55 15.16 -3.45 -6.60
CA SER A 55 14.00 -2.92 -5.87
C SER A 55 13.21 -1.91 -6.71
N TYR A 56 13.89 -1.06 -7.49
CA TYR A 56 13.23 -0.07 -8.34
C TYR A 56 12.37 -0.70 -9.44
N ILE A 57 12.90 -1.70 -10.15
CA ILE A 57 12.18 -2.41 -11.22
C ILE A 57 11.02 -3.21 -10.63
N CYS A 58 11.23 -3.93 -9.53
CA CYS A 58 10.18 -4.72 -8.89
C CYS A 58 9.04 -3.85 -8.34
N GLN A 59 9.34 -2.62 -7.92
CA GLN A 59 8.38 -1.74 -7.28
C GLN A 59 7.72 -0.73 -8.22
N TRP A 60 8.04 -0.77 -9.51
CA TRP A 60 7.44 0.12 -10.51
C TRP A 60 5.90 0.14 -10.46
N ASN A 61 5.27 -0.98 -10.09
CA ASN A 61 3.82 -1.11 -10.01
C ASN A 61 3.27 -1.18 -8.57
N ASN A 62 3.99 -0.70 -7.55
CA ASN A 62 3.56 -0.58 -6.15
C ASN A 62 2.50 -1.62 -5.72
N ARG A 63 2.84 -2.92 -5.83
CA ARG A 63 1.90 -3.98 -5.46
C ARG A 63 1.66 -3.96 -3.97
N CYS A 64 0.39 -3.89 -3.61
CA CYS A 64 -0.05 -3.99 -2.24
C CYS A 64 -0.08 -5.46 -1.81
N HIS A 65 0.57 -5.78 -0.70
CA HIS A 65 0.48 -7.10 -0.06
C HIS A 65 -0.20 -6.96 1.30
N ASN A 66 -1.00 -7.96 1.67
CA ASN A 66 -1.71 -7.98 2.97
C ASN A 66 -0.78 -8.37 4.14
N GLN A 67 0.49 -8.67 3.85
CA GLN A 67 1.49 -9.08 4.82
C GLN A 67 2.79 -8.35 4.54
N SER A 68 3.46 -7.88 5.60
CA SER A 68 4.80 -7.34 5.51
C SER A 68 5.79 -8.47 5.26
N LYS A 69 6.48 -8.44 4.12
CA LYS A 69 7.64 -9.31 3.92
C LYS A 69 8.83 -8.69 4.63
N THR A 70 9.58 -9.50 5.36
CA THR A 70 10.88 -9.07 5.87
C THR A 70 11.90 -9.03 4.73
N VAL A 71 13.03 -8.36 4.97
CA VAL A 71 14.14 -8.30 4.01
C VAL A 71 14.63 -9.71 3.62
N ASP A 72 14.64 -10.63 4.59
CA ASP A 72 15.10 -12.00 4.39
C ASP A 72 14.17 -12.81 3.46
N GLU A 73 12.85 -12.68 3.66
CA GLU A 73 11.84 -13.32 2.79
C GLU A 73 11.83 -12.74 1.38
N PHE A 74 12.10 -11.44 1.22
CA PHE A 74 12.26 -10.82 -0.09
C PHE A 74 13.49 -11.37 -0.81
N ASN A 75 14.60 -11.54 -0.09
CA ASN A 75 15.85 -12.03 -0.64
C ASN A 75 15.75 -13.49 -1.09
N GLU A 76 15.08 -14.35 -0.31
CA GLU A 76 14.90 -15.76 -0.63
C GLU A 76 14.00 -16.00 -1.86
N ASN A 77 12.95 -15.19 -2.00
CA ASN A 77 11.97 -15.33 -3.08
C ASN A 77 12.40 -14.65 -4.39
N SER A 78 13.39 -13.76 -4.36
CA SER A 78 13.85 -13.12 -5.58
C SER A 78 14.80 -14.04 -6.37
N SER A 79 14.47 -14.26 -7.65
CA SER A 79 15.32 -15.00 -8.59
C SER A 79 16.66 -14.31 -8.85
N LEU A 80 16.72 -13.00 -8.70
CA LEU A 80 17.91 -12.18 -8.91
C LEU A 80 18.89 -12.28 -7.75
N TRP A 81 18.46 -12.32 -6.49
CA TRP A 81 19.38 -12.52 -5.35
C TRP A 81 20.09 -13.87 -5.43
N LYS A 82 19.40 -14.93 -5.87
CA LYS A 82 20.03 -16.22 -6.13
C LYS A 82 21.11 -16.13 -7.22
N GLN A 83 20.86 -15.36 -8.27
CA GLN A 83 21.86 -15.10 -9.31
C GLN A 83 23.04 -14.26 -8.80
N ILE A 84 22.78 -13.24 -7.98
CA ILE A 84 23.82 -12.38 -7.37
C ILE A 84 24.70 -13.20 -6.43
N LEU A 85 24.13 -14.06 -5.57
CA LEU A 85 24.88 -14.93 -4.67
C LEU A 85 25.79 -15.91 -5.43
N ASN A 86 25.26 -16.53 -6.49
CA ASN A 86 26.05 -17.41 -7.35
C ASN A 86 27.19 -16.66 -8.07
N LEU A 87 26.92 -15.44 -8.53
CA LEU A 87 27.91 -14.60 -9.20
C LEU A 87 29.01 -14.14 -8.24
N ALA A 88 28.63 -13.69 -7.04
CA ALA A 88 29.57 -13.25 -6.01
C ALA A 88 30.46 -14.40 -5.53
N GLY A 89 29.90 -15.60 -5.35
CA GLY A 89 30.67 -16.81 -5.05
C GLY A 89 31.64 -17.20 -6.17
N SER A 90 31.23 -17.04 -7.43
CA SER A 90 32.12 -17.32 -8.58
C SER A 90 33.28 -16.31 -8.67
N LEU A 91 33.01 -15.04 -8.40
CA LEU A 91 34.02 -13.97 -8.40
C LEU A 91 35.02 -14.09 -7.25
N SER A 92 34.59 -14.48 -6.05
CA SER A 92 35.49 -14.67 -4.91
C SER A 92 36.44 -15.86 -5.13
N ILE A 93 35.97 -16.93 -5.76
CA ILE A 93 36.81 -18.07 -6.15
C ILE A 93 37.86 -17.63 -7.18
N ILE A 94 37.45 -16.87 -8.20
CA ILE A 94 38.37 -16.38 -9.23
C ILE A 94 39.41 -15.44 -8.60
N LEU A 95 39.00 -14.45 -7.80
CA LEU A 95 39.92 -13.51 -7.17
C LEU A 95 40.94 -14.21 -6.25
N ASN A 96 40.52 -15.18 -5.44
CA ASN A 96 41.42 -15.92 -4.55
C ASN A 96 42.43 -16.80 -5.31
N ASN A 97 42.06 -17.32 -6.48
CA ASN A 97 42.97 -18.08 -7.34
C ASN A 97 44.02 -17.16 -8.02
N ASN A 98 43.74 -15.88 -8.14
CA ASN A 98 44.63 -14.91 -8.78
C ASN A 98 45.67 -14.32 -7.81
N GLU A 99 45.39 -14.33 -6.51
CA GLU A 99 46.32 -13.87 -5.47
C GLU A 99 47.40 -14.91 -5.09
N THR A 100 47.28 -16.15 -5.57
CA THR A 100 48.19 -17.26 -5.24
C THR A 100 49.16 -17.67 -6.37
N SER A 101 49.23 -16.90 -7.47
CA SER A 101 50.24 -17.03 -8.53
C SER A 101 51.21 -15.86 -8.57
#